data_AF-A0A2H6MTZ4-F1
#
_entry.id   AF-A0A2H6MTZ4-F1
#
_cell.length_a   1.000
_cell.length_b   1.000
_cell.length_c   1.000
_cell.angle_alpha   90.00
_cell.angle_beta   90.00
_cell.angle_gamma   90.00
#
_symmetry.space_group_name_H-M   'P 1'
#
loop_
_entity.id
_entity.type
_entity.pdbx_description
1 polymer ?
#
loop_
_entity_poly.entity_id
_entity_poly.type
_entity_poly.pdbx_seq_one_letter_code
_entity_poly.pdbx_strand_id
1 'polypeptide(L)'
;MYDIVPVVSFKGWPAVAQSWLMENHFWDGKITEEEVISGFYLVPACSYKGQKENEWRLSFARSEVQLKKCISSSLMQAYQACKAIIIKLLSRPKAVSPYHLRSVMLWACDRLPASYLLQEDYAAHFLLGLIDDLQHCLVNKTCPNYFIPQCNMLE
;
A
#
# COMPACT_ATOMS: atom_id res chain seq x y z
N MET A 1 -12.20 -20.40 2.01
CA MET A 1 -10.85 -20.89 2.35
C MET A 1 -10.14 -19.75 3.06
N TYR A 2 -9.69 -19.93 4.29
CA TYR A 2 -8.98 -18.90 5.04
C TYR A 2 -7.48 -19.01 4.76
N ASP A 3 -6.80 -17.88 4.66
CA ASP A 3 -5.34 -17.82 4.55
C ASP A 3 -4.77 -17.64 5.96
N ILE A 4 -4.04 -18.64 6.47
CA ILE A 4 -3.44 -18.63 7.81
C ILE A 4 -1.94 -18.47 7.62
N VAL A 5 -1.42 -17.31 7.99
CA VAL A 5 0.00 -16.97 7.84
C VAL A 5 0.64 -16.85 9.23
N PRO A 6 1.66 -17.67 9.56
CA PRO A 6 2.40 -17.51 10.80
C PRO A 6 3.23 -16.22 10.75
N VAL A 7 3.19 -15.44 11.83
CA VAL A 7 3.89 -14.15 11.89
C VAL A 7 4.65 -13.99 13.21
N VAL A 8 5.76 -13.27 13.17
CA VAL A 8 6.45 -12.80 14.38
C VAL A 8 6.09 -11.34 14.58
N SER A 9 5.51 -11.01 15.73
CA SER A 9 5.08 -9.64 16.05
C SER A 9 6.17 -8.88 16.79
N PHE A 10 6.53 -7.71 16.28
CA PHE A 10 7.44 -6.76 16.92
C PHE A 10 6.70 -5.51 17.38
N LYS A 11 7.15 -4.94 18.50
CA LYS A 11 6.69 -3.63 18.98
C LYS A 11 7.65 -2.54 18.50
N GLY A 12 7.09 -1.41 18.06
CA GLY A 12 7.85 -0.27 17.53
C GLY A 12 7.95 -0.27 16.00
N TRP A 13 8.78 0.61 15.46
CA TRP A 13 8.94 0.84 14.02
C TRP A 13 10.33 0.41 13.54
N PRO A 14 10.46 -0.28 12.40
CA PRO A 14 11.76 -0.76 11.94
C PRO A 14 12.61 0.41 11.42
N ALA A 15 13.93 0.32 11.64
CA ALA A 15 14.88 1.38 11.23
C ALA A 15 14.77 1.72 9.73
N VAL A 16 14.56 0.72 8.88
CA VAL A 16 14.40 0.90 7.43
C VAL A 16 13.15 1.70 7.04
N ALA A 17 12.12 1.74 7.89
CA ALA A 17 10.91 2.51 7.62
C ALA A 17 10.90 3.86 8.38
N GLN A 18 11.97 4.23 9.09
CA GLN A 18 11.99 5.47 9.86
C GLN A 18 11.86 6.72 9.00
N SER A 19 12.32 6.68 7.74
CA SER A 19 12.14 7.79 6.81
C SER A 19 10.66 8.11 6.55
N TRP A 20 9.80 7.09 6.56
CA TRP A 20 8.34 7.24 6.42
C TRP A 20 7.76 8.10 7.56
N LEU A 21 8.34 8.06 8.76
CA LEU A 21 7.86 8.88 9.88
C LEU A 21 8.23 10.37 9.75
N MET A 22 9.15 10.71 8.85
CA MET A 22 9.54 12.11 8.65
C MET A 22 8.62 12.83 7.65
N GLU A 23 7.72 12.11 6.98
CA GLU A 23 6.79 12.61 5.98
C GLU A 23 5.37 12.73 6.54
N ASN A 24 4.58 13.68 6.03
CA ASN A 24 3.26 14.00 6.57
C ASN A 24 2.15 13.09 6.01
N HIS A 25 2.09 11.85 6.51
CA HIS A 25 1.18 10.82 6.01
C HIS A 25 -0.22 10.79 6.64
N PHE A 26 -0.53 11.76 7.50
CA PHE A 26 -1.79 11.80 8.25
C PHE A 26 -2.82 12.70 7.57
N TRP A 27 -3.32 12.25 6.42
CA TRP A 27 -4.25 13.01 5.56
C TRP A 27 -5.59 13.37 6.23
N ASP A 28 -6.08 12.57 7.18
CA ASP A 28 -7.36 12.84 7.88
C ASP A 28 -7.15 13.53 9.24
N GLY A 29 -5.92 13.65 9.74
CA GLY A 29 -5.59 14.21 11.06
C GLY A 29 -6.21 13.48 12.27
N LYS A 30 -7.00 12.43 12.04
CA LYS A 30 -7.71 11.66 13.08
C LYS A 30 -6.92 10.46 13.59
N ILE A 31 -6.01 9.93 12.79
CA ILE A 31 -5.13 8.84 13.20
C ILE A 31 -3.87 9.47 13.78
N THR A 32 -3.47 9.02 14.97
CA THR A 32 -2.19 9.41 15.56
C THR A 32 -1.06 8.52 15.05
N GLU A 33 0.15 9.07 15.00
CA GLU A 33 1.33 8.32 14.56
C GLU A 33 1.52 7.06 15.41
N GLU A 34 1.30 7.17 16.72
CA GLU A 34 1.41 6.09 17.70
C GLU A 34 0.51 4.88 17.37
N GLU A 35 -0.69 5.11 16.83
CA GLU A 35 -1.60 4.03 16.42
C GLU A 35 -1.06 3.28 15.19
N VAL A 36 -0.48 4.00 14.24
CA VAL A 36 0.07 3.45 12.99
C VAL A 36 1.39 2.74 13.24
N ILE A 37 2.26 3.29 14.09
CA ILE A 37 3.60 2.73 14.38
C ILE A 37 3.63 1.74 15.54
N SER A 38 2.46 1.34 16.04
CA SER A 38 2.33 0.46 17.21
C SER A 38 3.06 -0.89 17.08
N GLY A 39 3.36 -1.34 15.85
CA GLY A 39 4.17 -2.52 15.60
C GLY A 39 4.15 -2.99 14.16
N PHE A 40 5.09 -3.86 13.81
CA PHE A 40 5.17 -4.53 12.52
C PHE A 40 5.30 -6.03 12.68
N TYR A 41 5.07 -6.77 11.61
CA TYR A 41 5.18 -8.21 11.56
C TYR A 41 6.34 -8.65 10.67
N LEU A 42 6.97 -9.76 11.02
CA LEU A 42 7.80 -10.53 10.09
C LEU A 42 7.00 -11.73 9.62
N VAL A 43 6.89 -11.87 8.31
CA VAL A 43 6.25 -13.01 7.65
C VAL A 43 7.29 -13.82 6.90
N PRO A 44 7.22 -15.16 6.93
CA PRO A 44 8.10 -15.99 6.11
C PRO A 44 7.75 -15.75 4.65
N ALA A 45 8.67 -15.16 3.90
CA ALA A 45 8.46 -14.86 2.50
C ALA A 45 9.79 -14.98 1.78
N CYS A 46 9.80 -15.79 0.73
CA CYS A 46 10.99 -16.05 -0.06
C CYS A 46 11.07 -15.06 -1.20
N SER A 47 12.22 -14.41 -1.35
CA SER A 47 12.62 -13.75 -2.58
C SER A 47 12.75 -14.77 -3.70
N TYR A 48 12.56 -14.32 -4.95
CA TYR A 48 12.69 -15.17 -6.13
C TYR A 48 14.07 -15.84 -6.26
N LYS A 49 15.12 -15.22 -5.68
CA LYS A 49 16.51 -15.72 -5.71
C LYS A 49 16.97 -16.33 -4.37
N GLY A 50 16.08 -16.37 -3.38
CA GLY A 50 16.41 -16.63 -1.99
C GLY A 50 16.30 -18.07 -1.53
N GLN A 51 16.88 -18.37 -0.36
CA GLN A 51 16.65 -19.64 0.34
C GLN A 51 15.36 -19.56 1.13
N LYS A 52 14.40 -20.45 0.82
CA LYS A 52 13.05 -20.38 1.37
C LYS A 52 12.94 -20.47 2.89
N GLU A 53 13.99 -20.98 3.53
CA GLU A 53 13.97 -21.40 4.93
C GLU A 53 14.44 -20.30 5.89
N ASN A 54 15.13 -19.25 5.40
CA ASN A 54 15.73 -18.20 6.25
C ASN A 54 15.31 -16.77 5.88
N GLU A 55 14.37 -16.59 4.96
CA GLU A 55 13.96 -15.26 4.50
C GLU A 55 12.66 -14.79 5.14
N TRP A 56 12.73 -13.57 5.67
CA TRP A 56 11.63 -12.89 6.34
C TRP A 56 11.36 -11.58 5.63
N ARG A 57 10.07 -11.26 5.45
CA ARG A 57 9.63 -9.98 4.91
C ARG A 57 8.91 -9.18 5.99
N LEU A 58 9.18 -7.89 6.02
CA LEU A 58 8.45 -6.93 6.83
C LEU A 58 7.01 -6.78 6.30
N SER A 59 6.05 -6.86 7.21
CA SER A 59 4.63 -6.68 6.94
C SER A 59 4.05 -5.66 7.91
N PHE A 60 3.47 -4.60 7.35
CA PHE A 60 2.85 -3.51 8.08
C PHE A 60 1.33 -3.66 8.11
N ALA A 61 0.82 -4.90 8.10
CA ALA A 61 -0.60 -5.19 7.98
C ALA A 61 -1.46 -4.47 9.03
N ARG A 62 -0.95 -4.26 10.25
CA ARG A 62 -1.64 -3.50 11.31
C ARG A 62 -1.81 -2.03 10.92
N SER A 63 -0.72 -1.40 10.48
CA SER A 63 -0.68 -0.01 10.01
C SER A 63 -1.58 0.17 8.78
N GLU A 64 -1.53 -0.75 7.83
CA GLU A 64 -2.40 -0.77 6.63
C GLU A 64 -3.89 -0.79 7.00
N VAL A 65 -4.27 -1.59 8.01
CA VAL A 65 -5.66 -1.66 8.47
C VAL A 65 -6.11 -0.35 9.10
N GLN A 66 -5.26 0.34 9.85
CA GLN A 66 -5.61 1.65 10.41
C GLN A 66 -5.74 2.70 9.32
N LEU A 67 -4.75 2.81 8.42
CA LEU A 67 -4.79 3.76 7.31
C LEU A 67 -6.03 3.55 6.44
N LYS A 68 -6.42 2.30 6.19
CA LYS A 68 -7.63 1.97 5.42
C LYS A 68 -8.90 2.55 6.02
N LYS A 69 -8.99 2.75 7.35
CA LYS A 69 -10.16 3.38 7.99
C LYS A 69 -10.30 4.86 7.67
N CYS A 70 -9.20 5.53 7.33
CA CYS A 70 -9.20 6.94 6.94
C CYS A 70 -9.34 7.17 5.44
N ILE A 71 -9.48 6.11 4.64
CA ILE A 71 -9.71 6.24 3.21
C ILE A 71 -11.19 6.55 2.98
N SER A 72 -11.47 7.61 2.20
CA SER A 72 -12.84 8.00 1.88
C SER A 72 -13.58 6.91 1.11
N SER A 73 -14.91 6.92 1.25
CA SER A 73 -15.83 6.01 0.55
C SER A 73 -15.58 6.01 -0.97
N SER A 74 -15.43 7.19 -1.56
CA SER A 74 -15.23 7.37 -3.00
C SER A 74 -13.89 6.89 -3.50
N LEU A 75 -12.81 7.11 -2.76
CA LEU A 75 -11.51 6.54 -3.11
C LEU A 75 -11.52 5.00 -2.97
N MET A 76 -12.23 4.48 -1.97
CA MET A 76 -12.39 3.02 -1.83
C MET A 76 -13.17 2.42 -3.00
N GLN A 77 -14.23 3.08 -3.47
CA GLN A 77 -14.98 2.67 -4.67
C GLN A 77 -14.08 2.69 -5.91
N ALA A 78 -13.32 3.76 -6.11
CA ALA A 78 -12.35 3.88 -7.19
C ALA A 78 -11.30 2.77 -7.15
N TYR A 79 -10.77 2.45 -5.96
CA TYR A 79 -9.83 1.35 -5.78
C TYR A 79 -10.44 -0.01 -6.14
N GLN A 80 -11.69 -0.29 -5.74
CA GLN A 80 -12.34 -1.56 -6.11
C GLN A 80 -12.57 -1.66 -7.62
N ALA A 81 -13.00 -0.55 -8.26
CA ALA A 81 -13.15 -0.49 -9.70
C ALA A 81 -11.80 -0.70 -10.41
N CYS A 82 -10.75 -0.01 -9.98
CA CYS A 82 -9.40 -0.17 -10.52
C CYS A 82 -8.92 -1.62 -10.35
N LYS A 83 -9.07 -2.19 -9.16
CA LYS A 83 -8.72 -3.58 -8.87
C LYS A 83 -9.45 -4.55 -9.81
N ALA A 84 -10.74 -4.35 -10.04
CA ALA A 84 -11.52 -5.20 -10.95
C ALA A 84 -11.01 -5.10 -12.40
N ILE A 85 -10.70 -3.89 -12.87
CA ILE A 85 -10.13 -3.63 -14.19
C ILE A 85 -8.77 -4.32 -14.32
N ILE A 86 -7.86 -4.09 -13.37
CA ILE A 86 -6.50 -4.65 -13.38
C ILE A 86 -6.53 -6.17 -13.29
N ILE A 87 -7.34 -6.76 -12.40
CA ILE A 87 -7.45 -8.22 -12.31
C ILE A 87 -7.94 -8.83 -13.62
N LYS A 88 -8.84 -8.14 -14.35
CA LYS A 88 -9.40 -8.63 -15.62
C LYS A 88 -8.48 -8.40 -16.82
N LEU A 89 -7.77 -7.27 -16.88
CA LEU A 89 -6.91 -6.90 -18.00
C LEU A 89 -5.49 -7.43 -17.87
N LEU A 90 -4.95 -7.44 -16.64
CA LEU A 90 -3.60 -7.88 -16.31
C LEU A 90 -3.60 -9.24 -15.60
N SER A 91 -4.61 -10.07 -15.86
CA SER A 91 -4.62 -11.46 -15.38
C SER A 91 -3.40 -12.24 -15.88
N ARG A 92 -2.86 -11.84 -17.05
CA ARG A 92 -1.65 -12.37 -17.67
C ARG A 92 -0.94 -11.27 -18.46
N PRO A 93 0.32 -10.93 -18.15
CA PRO A 93 1.19 -11.47 -17.09
C PRO A 93 0.78 -10.97 -15.69
N LYS A 94 1.07 -11.76 -14.63
CA LYS A 94 0.86 -11.39 -13.22
C LYS A 94 1.85 -10.31 -12.73
N ALA A 95 2.08 -9.28 -13.53
CA ALA A 95 3.01 -8.20 -13.20
C ALA A 95 2.48 -7.31 -12.06
N VAL A 96 1.15 -7.17 -11.94
CA VAL A 96 0.51 -6.31 -10.93
C VAL A 96 -0.24 -7.14 -9.90
N SER A 97 0.25 -7.12 -8.67
CA SER A 97 -0.44 -7.65 -7.49
C SER A 97 -1.43 -6.62 -6.94
N PRO A 98 -2.53 -7.05 -6.29
CA PRO A 98 -3.40 -6.13 -5.52
C PRO A 98 -2.63 -5.31 -4.48
N TYR A 99 -1.46 -5.78 -4.04
CA TYR A 99 -0.60 -5.04 -3.13
C TYR A 99 -0.01 -3.78 -3.77
N HIS A 100 0.41 -3.82 -5.04
CA HIS A 100 0.91 -2.65 -5.77
C HIS A 100 -0.16 -1.56 -5.86
N LEU A 101 -1.40 -1.96 -6.17
CA LEU A 101 -2.51 -1.02 -6.25
C LEU A 101 -2.82 -0.38 -4.90
N ARG A 102 -2.67 -1.12 -3.78
CA ARG A 102 -2.83 -0.54 -2.45
C ARG A 102 -1.76 0.50 -2.16
N SER A 103 -0.51 0.21 -2.48
CA SER A 103 0.57 1.18 -2.25
C SER A 103 0.38 2.43 -3.11
N VAL A 104 0.01 2.29 -4.38
CA VAL A 104 -0.35 3.44 -5.25
C VAL A 104 -1.49 4.26 -4.65
N MET A 105 -2.54 3.61 -4.14
CA MET A 105 -3.64 4.29 -3.47
C MET A 105 -3.20 5.07 -2.23
N LEU A 106 -2.32 4.49 -1.40
CA LEU A 106 -1.81 5.17 -0.21
C LEU A 106 -0.93 6.38 -0.58
N TRP A 107 -0.08 6.25 -1.61
CA TRP A 107 0.69 7.37 -2.16
C TRP A 107 -0.21 8.48 -2.73
N ALA A 108 -1.32 8.12 -3.37
CA ALA A 108 -2.30 9.08 -3.86
C ALA A 108 -2.97 9.84 -2.70
N CYS A 109 -3.25 9.18 -1.56
CA CYS A 109 -3.76 9.85 -0.36
C CYS A 109 -2.75 10.86 0.21
N ASP A 110 -1.47 10.54 0.15
CA ASP A 110 -0.40 11.43 0.66
C ASP A 110 -0.20 12.67 -0.24
N ARG A 111 -0.30 12.48 -1.56
CA ARG A 111 -0.12 13.55 -2.54
C ARG A 111 -1.31 14.51 -2.64
N LEU A 112 -2.53 14.02 -2.39
CA LEU A 112 -3.75 14.80 -2.59
C LEU A 112 -4.16 15.53 -1.30
N PRO A 113 -4.67 16.77 -1.40
CA PRO A 113 -5.12 17.50 -0.21
C PRO A 113 -6.37 16.83 0.39
N ALA A 114 -6.46 16.86 1.72
CA ALA A 114 -7.58 16.26 2.47
C ALA A 114 -8.96 16.72 1.99
N SER A 115 -9.08 18.01 1.62
CA SER A 115 -10.31 18.60 1.09
C SER A 115 -10.78 17.95 -0.23
N TYR A 116 -9.84 17.45 -1.04
CA TYR A 116 -10.11 16.73 -2.27
C TYR A 116 -10.48 15.27 -1.98
N LEU A 117 -9.76 14.61 -1.06
CA LEU A 117 -10.04 13.22 -0.65
C LEU A 117 -11.43 13.03 -0.03
N LEU A 118 -11.94 14.07 0.64
CA LEU A 118 -13.27 14.09 1.26
C LEU A 118 -14.42 14.31 0.25
N GLN A 119 -14.13 14.59 -1.03
CA GLN A 119 -15.17 14.79 -2.05
C GLN A 119 -15.76 13.46 -2.49
N GLU A 120 -17.07 13.28 -2.27
CA GLU A 120 -17.73 12.02 -2.60
C GLU A 120 -17.96 11.84 -4.12
N ASP A 121 -18.12 12.93 -4.87
CA ASP A 121 -18.40 12.89 -6.32
C ASP A 121 -17.16 12.62 -7.19
N TYR A 122 -15.97 12.52 -6.57
CA TYR A 122 -14.70 12.43 -7.29
C TYR A 122 -14.22 10.99 -7.52
N ALA A 123 -15.07 9.98 -7.27
CA ALA A 123 -14.74 8.57 -7.50
C ALA A 123 -14.16 8.29 -8.91
N ALA A 124 -14.73 8.91 -9.95
CA ALA A 124 -14.22 8.77 -11.32
C ALA A 124 -12.83 9.40 -11.51
N HIS A 125 -12.60 10.57 -10.92
CA HIS A 125 -11.30 11.25 -10.96
C HIS A 125 -10.24 10.44 -10.22
N PHE A 126 -10.56 9.91 -9.04
CA PHE A 126 -9.68 9.01 -8.31
C PHE A 126 -9.34 7.75 -9.12
N LEU A 127 -10.33 7.17 -9.79
CA LEU A 127 -10.10 5.98 -10.62
C LEU A 127 -9.11 6.28 -11.75
N LEU A 128 -9.29 7.39 -12.46
CA LEU A 128 -8.39 7.81 -13.53
C LEU A 128 -6.98 8.09 -12.99
N GLY A 129 -6.87 8.78 -11.85
CA GLY A 129 -5.58 9.04 -11.19
C GLY A 129 -4.86 7.76 -10.78
N LEU A 130 -5.56 6.80 -10.18
CA LEU A 130 -4.98 5.49 -9.82
C LEU A 130 -4.48 4.71 -11.03
N ILE A 131 -5.17 4.81 -12.17
CA ILE A 131 -4.74 4.17 -13.42
C ILE A 131 -3.49 4.86 -13.97
N ASP A 132 -3.45 6.20 -13.95
CA ASP A 132 -2.30 6.99 -14.41
C ASP A 132 -1.06 6.72 -13.56
N ASP A 133 -1.20 6.72 -12.23
CA ASP A 133 -0.12 6.37 -11.30
C ASP A 133 0.39 4.95 -11.54
N LEU A 134 -0.53 3.99 -11.72
CA LEU A 134 -0.14 2.62 -12.02
C LEU A 134 0.59 2.51 -13.36
N GLN A 135 0.12 3.22 -14.39
CA GLN A 135 0.79 3.29 -15.68
C GLN A 135 2.20 3.85 -15.52
N HIS A 136 2.36 4.94 -14.77
CA HIS A 136 3.67 5.53 -14.49
C HIS A 136 4.60 4.56 -13.76
N CYS A 137 4.09 3.82 -12.75
CA CYS A 137 4.85 2.78 -12.06
C CYS A 137 5.30 1.66 -13.01
N LEU A 138 4.43 1.23 -13.93
CA LEU A 138 4.72 0.16 -14.88
C LEU A 138 5.72 0.58 -15.95
N VAL A 139 5.59 1.80 -16.49
CA VAL A 139 6.49 2.34 -17.51
C VAL A 139 7.90 2.52 -16.95
N ASN A 140 8.01 3.07 -15.75
CA ASN A 140 9.30 3.28 -15.09
C ASN A 140 9.84 2.02 -14.39
N LYS A 141 9.04 0.95 -14.30
CA LYS A 141 9.34 -0.28 -13.54
C LYS A 141 9.67 -0.02 -12.07
N THR A 142 9.10 1.04 -11.51
CA THR A 142 9.29 1.47 -10.13
C THR A 142 7.95 1.60 -9.44
N CYS A 143 7.69 0.73 -8.46
CA CYS A 143 6.57 0.85 -7.54
C CYS A 143 7.12 0.80 -6.11
N PRO A 144 7.42 1.96 -5.50
CA PRO A 144 7.96 2.01 -4.15
C PRO A 144 6.91 1.51 -3.14
N ASN A 145 7.36 0.70 -2.19
CA ASN A 145 6.51 0.32 -1.07
C ASN A 145 6.15 1.57 -0.27
N TYR A 146 4.90 1.63 0.20
CA TYR A 146 4.41 2.79 0.93
C TYR A 146 5.18 3.04 2.23
N PHE A 147 5.47 2.00 3.02
CA PHE A 147 6.19 2.14 4.31
C PHE A 147 7.72 2.09 4.16
N ILE A 148 8.21 1.60 3.03
CA ILE A 148 9.64 1.45 2.73
C ILE A 148 9.87 1.99 1.31
N PRO A 149 9.94 3.33 1.12
CA PRO A 149 10.04 3.93 -0.22
C PRO A 149 11.23 3.43 -1.04
N GLN A 150 12.32 3.03 -0.38
CA GLN A 150 13.51 2.45 -1.00
C GLN A 150 13.31 1.00 -1.52
N CYS A 151 12.22 0.33 -1.15
CA CYS A 151 11.90 -1.02 -1.59
C CYS A 151 10.98 -0.96 -2.80
N ASN A 152 11.54 -1.22 -3.98
CA ASN A 152 10.76 -1.37 -5.21
C ASN A 152 10.08 -2.74 -5.24
N MET A 153 8.76 -2.76 -5.43
CA MET A 153 7.96 -3.99 -5.44
C MET A 153 7.85 -4.63 -6.83
N LEU A 154 8.29 -3.94 -7.88
CA LEU A 154 8.30 -4.46 -9.26
C LEU A 154 9.63 -5.11 -9.67
N GLU A 155 10.64 -5.08 -8.80
CA GLU A 155 11.95 -5.73 -9.00
C GLU A 155 11.96 -7.23 -8.67
#